data_AF-A0A928ULN0-F1
#
_entry.id   AF-A0A928ULN0-F1
#
_cell.length_a   1.000
_cell.length_b   1.000
_cell.length_c   1.000
_cell.angle_alpha   90.00
_cell.angle_beta   90.00
_cell.angle_gamma   90.00
#
_symmetry.space_group_name_H-M   'P 1'
#
loop_
_entity.id
_entity.type
_entity.pdbx_description
1 polymer ?
#
loop_
_entity_poly.entity_id
_entity_poly.type
_entity_poly.pdbx_seq_one_letter_code
_entity_poly.pdbx_strand_id
1 'polypeptide(L)'
;MEVSSRITKSLFYFLEKKQISVSLNDMELSPNTPLCWLDPASTALYIRQAEQEYTKAFVNACFYKDWAEASFSLRAWEGLGSVLRIMPTPEQSRLVYFLAQFFSYFVSPNIELNSVSLQENEVILKTSIPEQGFPEIAKYLSACVTYIPCFTKNRNMTCSWQGDLFKIHFFNQQESIFDTSTTRTHITPELMNSLLEDFKKKEELLILREKTLLQKEEHIKEKEKELALEKKKQEKQLKNSLLDSFGQLFNLSKSAKLNTKKTKIKKKKNNTNQFSFDLD
;
A
#
# COMPACT_ATOMS: atom_id res chain seq x y z
N MET A 1 2.67 -0.81 -6.03
CA MET A 1 3.93 -1.48 -5.67
C MET A 1 4.88 -1.27 -6.83
N GLU A 2 6.08 -0.79 -6.59
CA GLU A 2 7.13 -0.59 -7.57
C GLU A 2 8.33 -1.46 -7.20
N VAL A 3 9.15 -1.75 -8.21
CA VAL A 3 10.24 -2.73 -8.09
C VAL A 3 11.55 -2.07 -8.44
N SER A 4 12.59 -2.31 -7.65
CA SER A 4 13.89 -1.70 -7.91
C SER A 4 14.51 -2.26 -9.19
N SER A 5 15.10 -1.37 -10.00
CA SER A 5 15.94 -1.76 -11.14
C SER A 5 17.17 -2.59 -10.76
N ARG A 6 17.47 -2.71 -9.47
CA ARG A 6 18.45 -3.68 -8.95
C ARG A 6 18.10 -5.11 -9.32
N ILE A 7 16.81 -5.48 -9.28
CA ILE A 7 16.38 -6.84 -9.62
C ILE A 7 16.71 -7.11 -11.08
N THR A 8 16.25 -6.26 -11.99
CA THR A 8 16.45 -6.48 -13.42
C THR A 8 17.92 -6.37 -13.85
N LYS A 9 18.71 -5.48 -13.23
CA LYS A 9 20.16 -5.44 -13.43
C LYS A 9 20.85 -6.72 -12.97
N SER A 10 20.49 -7.24 -11.79
CA SER A 10 21.07 -8.50 -11.29
C SER A 10 20.73 -9.67 -12.21
N LEU A 11 19.53 -9.68 -12.78
CA LEU A 11 19.09 -10.68 -13.76
C LEU A 11 19.88 -10.55 -15.06
N PHE A 12 20.05 -9.33 -15.57
CA PHE A 12 20.85 -9.07 -16.77
C PHE A 12 22.27 -9.64 -16.63
N TYR A 13 22.98 -9.31 -15.56
CA TYR A 13 24.33 -9.82 -15.33
C TYR A 13 24.37 -11.34 -15.15
N PHE A 14 23.35 -11.92 -14.53
CA PHE A 14 23.23 -13.37 -14.39
C PHE A 14 23.08 -14.05 -15.75
N LEU A 15 22.18 -13.54 -16.61
CA LEU A 15 21.94 -14.07 -17.94
C LEU A 15 23.15 -13.89 -18.86
N GLU A 16 23.80 -12.73 -18.80
CA GLU A 16 25.04 -12.44 -19.53
C GLU A 16 26.14 -13.45 -19.16
N LYS A 17 26.34 -13.71 -17.86
CA LYS A 17 27.30 -14.70 -17.38
C LYS A 17 26.96 -16.12 -17.83
N LYS A 18 25.67 -16.43 -17.99
CA LYS A 18 25.17 -17.72 -18.49
C LYS A 18 25.06 -17.78 -20.02
N GLN A 19 25.44 -16.70 -20.72
CA GLN A 19 25.34 -16.57 -22.18
C GLN A 19 23.93 -16.80 -22.72
N ILE A 20 22.90 -16.42 -21.95
CA ILE A 20 21.50 -16.48 -22.37
C ILE A 20 21.08 -15.10 -22.87
N SER A 21 20.53 -15.06 -24.08
CA SER A 21 19.96 -13.84 -24.66
C SER A 21 18.45 -13.81 -24.44
N VAL A 22 17.95 -12.72 -23.88
CA VAL A 22 16.51 -12.47 -23.69
C VAL A 22 16.18 -11.15 -24.39
N SER A 23 15.15 -11.18 -25.23
CA SER A 23 14.72 -10.00 -25.99
C SER A 23 14.05 -8.99 -25.06
N LEU A 24 14.64 -7.80 -24.96
CA LEU A 24 14.22 -6.70 -24.08
C LEU A 24 13.13 -5.81 -24.69
N ASN A 25 12.24 -6.37 -25.53
CA ASN A 25 11.41 -5.59 -26.46
C ASN A 25 10.55 -4.47 -25.84
N ASP A 26 10.28 -4.51 -24.53
CA ASP A 26 9.47 -3.50 -23.82
C ASP A 26 10.21 -2.78 -22.67
N MET A 27 11.49 -3.10 -22.43
CA MET A 27 12.23 -2.58 -21.29
C MET A 27 13.59 -2.06 -21.73
N GLU A 28 13.76 -0.74 -21.79
CA GLU A 28 15.06 -0.07 -22.02
C GLU A 28 15.99 -0.23 -20.79
N LEU A 29 16.30 -1.49 -20.45
CA LEU A 29 17.24 -1.82 -19.41
C LEU A 29 18.62 -2.01 -20.03
N SER A 30 19.36 -0.91 -20.06
CA SER A 30 20.80 -0.96 -20.24
C SER A 30 21.46 -1.27 -18.89
N PRO A 31 22.62 -1.96 -18.85
CA PRO A 31 23.44 -2.06 -17.64
C PRO A 31 23.77 -0.66 -17.05
N ASN A 32 23.76 0.38 -17.89
CA ASN A 32 24.02 1.77 -17.50
C ASN A 32 22.77 2.54 -17.06
N THR A 33 21.57 1.94 -17.11
CA THR A 33 20.34 2.61 -16.67
C THR A 33 20.48 3.01 -15.19
N PRO A 34 20.14 4.26 -14.79
CA PRO A 34 20.23 4.68 -13.39
C PRO A 34 19.35 3.80 -12.47
N LEU A 35 19.65 3.82 -11.17
CA LEU A 35 18.81 3.16 -10.17
C LEU A 35 17.45 3.87 -10.13
N CYS A 36 16.38 3.14 -10.43
CA CYS A 36 15.02 3.66 -10.49
C CYS A 36 14.01 2.61 -10.04
N TRP A 37 12.81 3.08 -9.78
CA TRP A 37 11.65 2.24 -9.55
C TRP A 37 10.99 1.91 -10.88
N LEU A 38 10.65 0.64 -11.07
CA LEU A 38 10.12 0.07 -12.29
C LEU A 38 8.71 -0.45 -12.05
N ASP A 39 7.94 -0.48 -13.13
CA ASP A 39 6.64 -1.13 -13.14
C ASP A 39 6.83 -2.65 -12.87
N PRO A 40 6.12 -3.20 -11.88
CA PRO A 40 6.26 -4.58 -11.51
C PRO A 40 5.73 -5.55 -12.58
N ALA A 41 4.76 -5.17 -13.40
CA ALA A 41 4.21 -6.04 -14.43
C ALA A 41 5.22 -6.23 -15.58
N SER A 42 5.83 -5.14 -16.06
CA SER A 42 6.93 -5.21 -17.03
C SER A 42 8.12 -6.01 -16.50
N THR A 43 8.47 -5.79 -15.24
CA THR A 43 9.56 -6.53 -14.57
C THR A 43 9.26 -8.03 -14.49
N ALA A 44 8.02 -8.41 -14.12
CA ALA A 44 7.60 -9.80 -14.04
C ALA A 44 7.61 -10.49 -15.42
N LEU A 45 7.16 -9.80 -16.47
CA LEU A 45 7.22 -10.33 -17.85
C LEU A 45 8.66 -10.62 -18.28
N TYR A 46 9.58 -9.71 -17.99
CA TYR A 46 11.00 -9.91 -18.28
C TYR A 46 11.57 -11.11 -17.51
N ILE A 47 11.26 -11.25 -16.22
CA ILE A 47 11.69 -12.41 -15.42
C ILE A 47 11.12 -13.72 -15.97
N ARG A 48 9.84 -13.75 -16.38
CA ARG A 48 9.23 -14.95 -16.98
C ARG A 48 9.92 -15.36 -18.27
N GLN A 49 10.23 -14.41 -19.15
CA GLN A 49 10.94 -14.70 -20.39
C GLN A 49 12.34 -15.24 -20.10
N ALA A 50 13.05 -14.64 -19.15
CA ALA A 50 14.35 -15.12 -18.70
C ALA A 50 14.29 -16.54 -18.11
N GLU A 51 13.29 -16.83 -17.28
CA GLU A 51 13.05 -18.16 -16.72
C GLU A 51 12.83 -19.19 -17.84
N GLN A 52 12.03 -18.85 -18.86
CA GLN A 52 11.76 -19.74 -20.00
C GLN A 52 13.03 -20.03 -20.81
N GLU A 53 13.80 -19.01 -21.19
CA GLU A 53 15.05 -19.21 -21.94
C GLU A 53 16.09 -19.96 -21.12
N TYR A 54 16.18 -19.67 -19.82
CA TYR A 54 17.07 -20.38 -18.91
C TYR A 54 16.69 -21.87 -18.79
N THR A 55 15.41 -22.18 -18.62
CA THR A 55 14.94 -23.56 -18.46
C THR A 55 15.14 -24.39 -19.74
N LYS A 56 15.10 -23.75 -20.92
CA LYS A 56 15.46 -24.39 -22.19
C LYS A 56 16.94 -24.77 -22.23
N ALA A 57 17.82 -23.90 -21.72
CA ALA A 57 19.27 -24.12 -21.74
C ALA A 57 19.74 -25.07 -20.62
N PHE A 58 19.08 -25.07 -19.46
CA PHE A 58 19.50 -25.81 -18.27
C PHE A 58 18.36 -26.66 -17.70
N VAL A 59 18.26 -27.90 -18.17
CA VAL A 59 17.25 -28.86 -17.71
C VAL A 59 17.50 -29.25 -16.24
N ASN A 60 16.46 -29.18 -15.40
CA ASN A 60 16.47 -29.45 -13.95
C ASN A 60 17.17 -28.40 -13.06
N ALA A 61 17.64 -27.28 -13.62
CA ALA A 61 18.21 -26.20 -12.82
C ALA A 61 17.12 -25.37 -12.13
N CYS A 62 17.43 -24.80 -10.95
CA CYS A 62 16.51 -23.98 -10.20
C CYS A 62 16.81 -22.50 -10.47
N PHE A 63 16.18 -21.94 -11.52
CA PHE A 63 16.44 -20.59 -12.02
C PHE A 63 16.57 -19.52 -10.93
N TYR A 64 15.56 -19.39 -10.05
CA TYR A 64 15.55 -18.36 -9.00
C TYR A 64 16.66 -18.55 -7.97
N LYS A 65 16.99 -19.80 -7.62
CA LYS A 65 18.06 -20.12 -6.67
C LYS A 65 19.42 -19.80 -7.26
N ASP A 66 19.67 -20.22 -8.50
CA ASP A 66 20.93 -19.98 -9.20
C ASP A 66 21.14 -18.49 -9.48
N TRP A 67 20.06 -17.77 -9.79
CA TRP A 67 20.09 -16.32 -9.95
C TRP A 67 20.36 -15.61 -8.62
N ALA A 68 19.73 -16.03 -7.52
CA ALA A 68 20.00 -15.47 -6.19
C ALA A 68 21.47 -15.70 -5.76
N GLU A 69 22.00 -16.90 -5.98
CA GLU A 69 23.40 -17.24 -5.70
C GLU A 69 24.39 -16.40 -6.53
N ALA A 70 24.08 -16.23 -7.82
CA ALA A 70 24.86 -15.40 -8.70
C ALA A 70 24.79 -13.93 -8.28
N SER A 71 23.60 -13.45 -7.87
CA SER A 71 23.41 -12.08 -7.39
C SER A 71 24.29 -11.78 -6.17
N PHE A 72 24.41 -12.75 -5.25
CA PHE A 72 25.35 -12.69 -4.14
C PHE A 72 26.80 -12.60 -4.61
N SER A 73 27.22 -13.54 -5.46
CA SER A 73 28.61 -13.65 -5.92
C SER A 73 29.07 -12.45 -6.76
N LEU A 74 28.16 -11.90 -7.56
CA LEU A 74 28.37 -10.75 -8.43
C LEU A 74 28.26 -9.41 -7.70
N ARG A 75 27.93 -9.41 -6.39
CA ARG A 75 27.67 -8.21 -5.60
C ARG A 75 26.60 -7.30 -6.25
N ALA A 76 25.63 -7.90 -6.94
CA ALA A 76 24.59 -7.18 -7.67
C ALA A 76 23.68 -6.34 -6.74
N TRP A 77 23.71 -6.60 -5.44
CA TRP A 77 22.99 -5.84 -4.42
C TRP A 77 23.77 -4.62 -3.89
N GLU A 78 24.99 -4.37 -4.39
CA GLU A 78 25.84 -3.21 -4.09
C GLU A 78 25.94 -2.92 -2.58
N GLY A 79 25.56 -1.70 -2.16
CA GLY A 79 25.66 -1.18 -0.80
C GLY A 79 24.94 -2.03 0.25
N LEU A 80 23.89 -2.76 -0.13
CA LEU A 80 23.22 -3.70 0.77
C LEU A 80 24.21 -4.75 1.26
N GLY A 81 25.00 -5.36 0.37
CA GLY A 81 25.99 -6.36 0.73
C GLY A 81 27.12 -5.85 1.63
N SER A 82 27.38 -4.54 1.67
CA SER A 82 28.31 -3.91 2.62
C SER A 82 27.65 -3.71 3.98
N VAL A 83 26.39 -3.23 4.00
CA VAL A 83 25.58 -3.12 5.22
C VAL A 83 25.41 -4.49 5.89
N LEU A 84 25.16 -5.54 5.10
CA LEU A 84 24.98 -6.91 5.62
C LEU A 84 26.25 -7.44 6.29
N ARG A 85 27.43 -7.05 5.77
CA ARG A 85 28.74 -7.51 6.27
C ARG A 85 29.21 -6.79 7.53
N ILE A 86 28.76 -5.56 7.72
CA ILE A 86 29.13 -4.73 8.88
C ILE A 86 28.18 -5.01 10.06
N MET A 87 27.05 -5.68 9.81
CA MET A 87 26.08 -5.96 10.85
C MET A 87 26.69 -6.88 11.93
N PRO A 88 26.62 -6.49 13.22
CA PRO A 88 26.97 -7.37 14.32
C PRO A 88 26.05 -8.59 14.33
N THR A 89 26.52 -9.69 14.93
CA THR A 89 25.81 -10.97 15.01
C THR A 89 24.32 -10.74 15.27
N PRO A 90 23.41 -11.19 14.37
CA PRO A 90 22.02 -10.78 14.45
C PRO A 90 21.38 -11.47 15.65
N GLU A 91 21.20 -10.72 16.74
CA GLU A 91 20.21 -11.03 17.77
C GLU A 91 18.82 -11.10 17.12
N GLN A 92 17.97 -12.04 17.56
CA GLN A 92 16.67 -12.34 16.96
C GLN A 92 15.80 -11.09 16.67
N SER A 93 15.83 -10.09 17.55
CA SER A 93 15.05 -8.85 17.42
C SER A 93 15.53 -7.93 16.30
N ARG A 94 16.86 -7.83 16.09
CA ARG A 94 17.46 -7.00 15.03
C ARG A 94 17.25 -7.59 13.66
N LEU A 95 17.03 -8.90 13.59
CA LEU A 95 16.86 -9.58 12.34
C LEU A 95 15.54 -9.20 11.64
N VAL A 96 14.46 -8.93 12.38
CA VAL A 96 13.19 -8.48 11.81
C VAL A 96 13.33 -7.12 11.12
N TYR A 97 13.95 -6.16 11.82
CA TYR A 97 14.27 -4.85 11.26
C TYR A 97 15.17 -4.98 10.03
N PHE A 98 16.16 -5.87 10.12
CA PHE A 98 17.09 -6.13 9.05
C PHE A 98 16.39 -6.66 7.77
N LEU A 99 15.48 -7.62 7.91
CA LEU A 99 14.74 -8.14 6.76
C LEU A 99 13.80 -7.12 6.15
N ALA A 100 13.15 -6.30 6.98
CA ALA A 100 12.31 -5.21 6.49
C ALA A 100 13.16 -4.20 5.69
N GLN A 101 14.36 -3.87 6.19
CA GLN A 101 15.30 -3.03 5.47
C GLN A 101 15.81 -3.71 4.20
N PHE A 102 16.09 -5.02 4.21
CA PHE A 102 16.48 -5.79 3.02
C PHE A 102 15.41 -5.67 1.93
N PHE A 103 14.14 -5.90 2.27
CA PHE A 103 13.05 -5.82 1.30
C PHE A 103 12.83 -4.40 0.76
N SER A 104 13.08 -3.37 1.57
CA SER A 104 12.95 -1.97 1.12
C SER A 104 13.92 -1.60 -0.01
N TYR A 105 15.02 -2.34 -0.20
CA TYR A 105 15.91 -2.13 -1.35
C TYR A 105 15.33 -2.61 -2.67
N PHE A 106 14.38 -3.53 -2.62
CA PHE A 106 13.85 -4.21 -3.80
C PHE A 106 12.42 -3.80 -4.15
N VAL A 107 11.65 -3.36 -3.15
CA VAL A 107 10.22 -3.07 -3.31
C VAL A 107 9.84 -1.76 -2.61
N SER A 108 8.96 -0.99 -3.26
CA SER A 108 8.31 0.20 -2.71
C SER A 108 6.78 0.09 -2.83
N PRO A 109 5.97 0.44 -1.82
CA PRO A 109 6.37 0.83 -0.46
C PRO A 109 7.02 -0.33 0.31
N ASN A 110 7.67 -0.02 1.42
CA ASN A 110 8.34 -1.03 2.23
C ASN A 110 7.35 -2.09 2.72
N ILE A 111 7.79 -3.34 2.74
CA ILE A 111 6.98 -4.48 3.15
C ILE A 111 6.92 -4.50 4.68
N GLU A 112 5.71 -4.47 5.22
CA GLU A 112 5.50 -4.67 6.65
C GLU A 112 5.77 -6.14 6.99
N LEU A 113 6.74 -6.36 7.88
CA LEU A 113 7.02 -7.66 8.48
C LEU A 113 6.50 -7.67 9.91
N ASN A 114 5.58 -8.58 10.20
CA ASN A 114 5.05 -8.77 11.54
C ASN A 114 5.64 -10.05 12.13
N SER A 115 6.24 -9.99 13.32
CA SER A 115 6.71 -11.20 14.01
C SER A 115 5.54 -12.01 14.49
N VAL A 116 5.42 -13.25 14.00
CA VAL A 116 4.38 -14.21 14.39
C VAL A 116 4.87 -15.03 15.58
N SER A 117 6.14 -15.44 15.57
CA SER A 117 6.74 -16.21 16.64
C SER A 117 8.24 -15.94 16.72
N LEU A 118 8.74 -15.77 17.93
CA LEU A 118 10.16 -15.70 18.28
C LEU A 118 10.42 -16.84 19.26
N GLN A 119 11.07 -17.90 18.77
CA GLN A 119 11.51 -19.05 19.57
C GLN A 119 13.03 -19.08 19.60
N GLU A 120 13.63 -19.82 20.55
CA GLU A 120 15.08 -19.86 20.77
C GLU A 120 15.88 -20.21 19.50
N ASN A 121 15.34 -21.09 18.65
CA ASN A 121 15.98 -21.54 17.41
C ASN A 121 15.16 -21.22 16.16
N GLU A 122 14.06 -20.49 16.26
CA GLU A 122 13.19 -20.20 15.11
C GLU A 122 12.55 -18.82 15.20
N VAL A 123 12.61 -18.06 14.12
CA VAL A 123 11.90 -16.79 13.94
C VAL A 123 10.93 -16.95 12.77
N ILE A 124 9.65 -16.76 13.04
CA ILE A 124 8.59 -16.81 12.03
C ILE A 124 8.01 -15.41 11.86
N LEU A 125 8.10 -14.88 10.64
CA LEU A 125 7.61 -13.58 10.24
C LEU A 125 6.47 -13.75 9.24
N LYS A 126 5.44 -12.93 9.38
CA LYS A 126 4.38 -12.80 8.39
C LYS A 126 4.68 -11.60 7.51
N THR A 127 4.77 -11.85 6.21
CA THR A 127 4.98 -10.82 5.21
C THR A 127 3.64 -10.38 4.65
N SER A 128 3.50 -9.09 4.40
CA SER A 128 2.35 -8.53 3.68
C SER A 128 2.49 -8.60 2.16
N ILE A 129 3.49 -9.32 1.63
CA ILE A 129 3.65 -9.42 0.18
C ILE A 129 2.45 -10.17 -0.40
N PRO A 130 1.66 -9.55 -1.28
CA PRO A 130 0.66 -10.28 -2.02
C PRO A 130 1.40 -11.16 -3.03
N GLU A 131 1.69 -12.41 -2.66
CA GLU A 131 2.25 -13.43 -3.56
C GLU A 131 1.39 -13.57 -4.84
N GLN A 132 0.09 -13.24 -4.72
CA GLN A 132 -0.89 -13.20 -5.80
C GLN A 132 -0.66 -12.08 -6.82
N GLY A 133 0.01 -10.98 -6.45
CA GLY A 133 0.23 -9.85 -7.35
C GLY A 133 1.46 -10.05 -8.25
N PHE A 134 2.57 -10.51 -7.68
CA PHE A 134 3.88 -10.57 -8.36
C PHE A 134 4.68 -11.82 -7.96
N PRO A 135 4.27 -13.01 -8.44
CA PRO A 135 4.84 -14.28 -7.97
C PRO A 135 6.32 -14.46 -8.34
N GLU A 136 6.78 -13.94 -9.48
CA GLU A 136 8.17 -14.06 -9.92
C GLU A 136 9.13 -13.30 -8.99
N ILE A 137 8.69 -12.12 -8.56
CA ILE A 137 9.45 -11.26 -7.65
C ILE A 137 9.49 -11.91 -6.27
N ALA A 138 8.36 -12.43 -5.79
CA ALA A 138 8.30 -13.17 -4.53
C ALA A 138 9.21 -14.41 -4.56
N LYS A 139 9.24 -15.18 -5.65
CA LYS A 139 10.16 -16.33 -5.82
C LYS A 139 11.62 -15.90 -5.79
N TYR A 140 11.99 -14.82 -6.48
CA TYR A 140 13.35 -14.30 -6.43
C TYR A 140 13.73 -13.84 -5.01
N LEU A 141 12.89 -13.02 -4.38
CA LEU A 141 13.13 -12.53 -3.02
C LEU A 141 13.23 -13.69 -2.03
N SER A 142 12.35 -14.69 -2.13
CA SER A 142 12.42 -15.93 -1.37
C SER A 142 13.78 -16.61 -1.52
N ALA A 143 14.24 -16.81 -2.75
CA ALA A 143 15.55 -17.38 -3.03
C ALA A 143 16.68 -16.52 -2.44
N CYS A 144 16.66 -15.21 -2.62
CA CYS A 144 17.66 -14.28 -2.09
C CYS A 144 17.79 -14.36 -0.57
N VAL A 145 16.67 -14.52 0.12
CA VAL A 145 16.66 -14.58 1.57
C VAL A 145 17.32 -15.86 2.09
N THR A 146 17.29 -16.96 1.34
CA THR A 146 18.05 -18.18 1.66
C THR A 146 19.57 -17.96 1.68
N TYR A 147 20.06 -16.92 0.99
CA TYR A 147 21.47 -16.55 0.93
C TYR A 147 21.85 -15.41 1.90
N ILE A 148 20.90 -14.82 2.64
CA ILE A 148 21.20 -13.85 3.71
C ILE A 148 22.23 -14.36 4.72
N PRO A 149 22.16 -15.64 5.18
CA PRO A 149 23.15 -16.18 6.11
C PRO A 149 24.58 -16.08 5.58
N CYS A 150 24.77 -16.13 4.26
CA CYS A 150 26.08 -16.02 3.61
C CYS A 150 26.69 -14.61 3.73
N PHE A 151 25.89 -13.58 3.96
CA PHE A 151 26.39 -12.22 4.19
C PHE A 151 26.72 -11.96 5.65
N THR A 152 26.02 -12.62 6.56
CA THR A 152 26.34 -12.56 7.98
C THR A 152 27.57 -13.42 8.25
N LYS A 153 28.43 -13.02 9.21
CA LYS A 153 29.54 -13.88 9.65
C LYS A 153 29.06 -15.19 10.32
N ASN A 154 27.75 -15.36 10.49
CA ASN A 154 27.12 -16.44 11.20
C ASN A 154 26.43 -17.38 10.20
N ARG A 155 27.15 -18.39 9.71
CA ARG A 155 26.61 -19.43 8.81
C ARG A 155 25.65 -20.40 9.50
N ASN A 156 25.33 -20.15 10.77
CA ASN A 156 24.54 -21.02 11.62
C ASN A 156 23.04 -20.70 11.56
N MET A 157 22.52 -20.31 10.39
CA MET A 157 21.09 -20.14 10.20
C MET A 157 20.65 -20.58 8.79
N THR A 158 19.41 -21.03 8.67
CA THR A 158 18.75 -21.30 7.40
C THR A 158 17.48 -20.47 7.31
N CYS A 159 17.20 -19.97 6.11
CA CYS A 159 15.99 -19.19 5.85
C CYS A 159 15.13 -19.94 4.84
N SER A 160 13.81 -19.90 5.03
CA SER A 160 12.83 -20.44 4.09
C SER A 160 11.62 -19.52 4.01
N TRP A 161 10.96 -19.49 2.87
CA TRP A 161 9.75 -18.71 2.67
C TRP A 161 8.68 -19.60 2.05
N GLN A 162 7.53 -19.69 2.69
CA GLN A 162 6.38 -20.45 2.21
C GLN A 162 5.10 -19.61 2.38
N GLY A 163 4.49 -19.20 1.26
CA GLY A 163 3.29 -18.38 1.28
C GLY A 163 3.54 -16.98 1.83
N ASP A 164 2.76 -16.59 2.83
CA ASP A 164 2.93 -15.34 3.58
C ASP A 164 3.92 -15.48 4.76
N LEU A 165 4.46 -16.68 4.99
CA LEU A 165 5.34 -16.96 6.12
C LEU A 165 6.80 -17.06 5.70
N PHE A 166 7.60 -16.27 6.38
CA PHE A 166 9.03 -16.29 6.28
C PHE A 166 9.63 -16.86 7.57
N LYS A 167 10.37 -17.96 7.47
CA LYS A 167 10.91 -18.71 8.60
C LYS A 167 12.43 -18.70 8.59
N ILE A 168 13.02 -18.49 9.76
CA ILE A 168 14.46 -18.57 9.96
C ILE A 168 14.72 -19.53 11.08
N HIS A 169 15.55 -20.51 10.82
CA HIS A 169 15.99 -21.48 11.79
C HIS A 169 17.47 -21.24 12.12
N PHE A 170 17.80 -21.20 13.41
CA PHE A 170 19.17 -21.05 13.91
C PHE A 170 19.67 -22.41 14.39
N PHE A 171 20.87 -22.80 13.98
CA PHE A 171 21.48 -24.07 14.38
C PHE A 171 22.06 -24.05 15.80
N ASN A 172 22.36 -22.87 16.32
CA ASN A 172 22.79 -22.67 17.70
C ASN A 172 21.74 -21.83 18.41
N GLN A 173 21.48 -22.16 19.68
CA GLN A 173 20.69 -21.29 20.57
C GLN A 173 21.29 -19.90 20.55
N GLN A 174 20.47 -18.93 20.17
CA GLN A 174 20.84 -17.53 20.33
C GLN A 174 20.73 -17.18 21.81
N GLU A 175 21.68 -16.40 22.34
CA GLU A 175 21.52 -15.81 23.67
C GLU A 175 20.23 -15.00 23.67
N SER A 176 19.30 -15.40 24.53
CA SER A 176 18.09 -14.63 24.75
C SER A 176 18.49 -13.27 25.28
N ILE A 177 17.97 -12.20 24.68
CA ILE A 177 18.15 -10.82 25.17
C ILE A 177 17.66 -10.70 26.64
N PHE A 178 16.82 -11.64 27.09
CA PHE A 178 16.24 -11.69 28.42
C PHE A 178 16.90 -12.74 29.35
N ASP A 179 18.04 -13.33 28.98
CA ASP A 179 18.78 -14.16 29.92
C ASP A 179 19.37 -13.30 31.06
N THR A 180 18.64 -13.28 32.17
CA THR A 180 18.99 -12.60 33.43
C THR A 180 20.30 -13.07 34.06
N SER A 181 20.95 -14.10 33.52
CA SER A 181 22.24 -14.61 33.99
C SER A 181 23.46 -13.97 33.31
N THR A 182 23.29 -13.31 32.16
CA THR A 182 24.40 -12.77 31.33
C THR A 182 24.43 -11.25 31.23
N THR A 183 23.64 -10.53 32.04
CA THR A 183 23.71 -9.06 32.22
C THR A 183 24.99 -8.58 32.92
N ARG A 184 26.15 -8.96 32.38
CA ARG A 184 27.44 -8.29 32.56
C ARG A 184 28.01 -7.80 31.23
N THR A 185 27.23 -7.82 30.15
CA THR A 185 27.54 -6.98 28.99
C THR A 185 27.28 -5.53 29.40
N HIS A 186 28.37 -4.77 29.45
CA HIS A 186 28.39 -3.36 29.83
C HIS A 186 27.40 -2.55 28.98
N ILE A 187 26.17 -2.36 29.48
CA ILE A 187 25.31 -1.27 29.03
C ILE A 187 26.04 0.00 29.44
N THR A 188 26.63 0.70 28.46
CA THR A 188 27.25 1.98 28.74
C THR A 188 26.16 2.92 29.26
N PRO A 189 26.44 3.70 30.32
CA PRO A 189 25.46 4.65 30.85
C PRO A 189 24.93 5.60 29.76
N GLU A 190 25.75 5.88 28.75
CA GLU A 190 25.40 6.66 27.57
C GLU A 190 24.29 6.03 26.72
N LEU A 191 24.27 4.70 26.53
CA LEU A 191 23.21 4.00 25.80
C LEU A 191 21.90 3.98 26.61
N MET A 192 21.99 3.82 27.93
CA MET A 192 20.81 3.94 28.79
C MET A 192 20.26 5.36 28.77
N ASN A 193 21.13 6.37 28.82
CA ASN A 193 20.71 7.76 28.73
C ASN A 193 20.10 8.09 27.37
N SER A 194 20.65 7.57 26.27
CA SER A 194 20.06 7.77 24.92
C SER A 194 18.70 7.08 24.80
N LEU A 195 18.55 5.87 25.34
CA LEU A 195 17.26 5.17 25.36
C LEU A 195 16.24 5.91 26.22
N LEU A 196 16.63 6.42 27.39
CA LEU A 196 15.76 7.24 28.23
C LEU A 196 15.36 8.55 27.55
N GLU A 197 16.27 9.19 26.83
CA GLU A 197 15.94 10.37 26.03
C GLU A 197 14.98 10.05 24.89
N ASP A 198 15.16 8.92 24.21
CA ASP A 198 14.26 8.49 23.14
C ASP A 198 12.88 8.10 23.68
N PHE A 199 12.80 7.49 24.87
CA PHE A 199 11.54 7.23 25.56
C PHE A 199 10.83 8.53 25.96
N LYS A 200 11.55 9.49 26.54
CA LYS A 200 11.01 10.81 26.89
C LYS A 200 10.49 11.56 25.66
N LYS A 201 11.27 11.58 24.58
CA LYS A 201 10.85 12.20 23.30
C LYS A 201 9.60 11.52 22.73
N LYS A 202 9.50 10.19 22.81
CA LYS A 202 8.30 9.47 22.37
C LYS A 202 7.09 9.80 23.23
N GLU A 203 7.26 9.88 24.55
CA GLU A 203 6.19 10.25 25.48
C GLU A 203 5.69 11.68 25.23
N GLU A 204 6.61 12.63 25.03
CA GLU A 204 6.28 14.01 24.64
C GLU A 204 5.54 14.08 23.31
N LEU A 205 5.97 13.31 22.31
CA LEU A 205 5.30 13.23 21.00
C LEU A 205 3.89 12.62 21.12
N LEU A 206 3.70 11.62 21.99
CA LEU A 206 2.39 11.02 22.23
C LEU A 206 1.46 12.04 22.90
N ILE A 207 1.92 12.74 23.93
CA ILE A 207 1.15 13.79 24.60
C ILE A 207 0.78 14.90 23.61
N LEU A 208 1.71 15.31 22.75
CA LEU A 208 1.45 16.32 21.73
C LEU A 208 0.41 15.82 20.72
N ARG A 209 0.55 14.59 20.25
CA ARG A 209 -0.39 13.98 19.29
C ARG A 209 -1.79 13.87 19.90
N GLU A 210 -1.89 13.45 21.15
CA GLU A 210 -3.16 13.37 21.88
C GLU A 210 -3.82 14.75 22.00
N LYS A 211 -3.06 15.79 22.36
CA LYS A 211 -3.57 17.18 22.36
C LYS A 211 -4.08 17.62 20.99
N THR A 212 -3.35 17.31 19.92
CA THR A 212 -3.79 17.68 18.57
C THR A 212 -5.04 16.91 18.13
N LEU A 213 -5.23 15.68 18.59
CA LEU A 213 -6.44 14.91 18.31
C LEU A 213 -7.64 15.51 19.04
N LEU A 214 -7.50 15.87 20.31
CA LEU A 214 -8.55 16.55 21.07
C LEU A 214 -8.99 17.86 20.41
N GLN A 215 -8.03 18.69 19.98
CA GLN A 215 -8.35 19.93 19.25
C GLN A 215 -9.07 19.68 17.92
N LYS A 216 -8.69 18.63 17.19
CA LYS A 216 -9.37 18.26 15.94
C LYS A 216 -10.79 17.75 16.21
N GLU A 217 -11.01 16.99 17.28
CA GLU A 217 -12.33 16.52 17.67
C GLU A 217 -13.26 17.67 18.06
N GLU A 218 -12.76 18.69 18.76
CA GLU A 218 -13.52 19.90 19.07
C GLU A 218 -13.95 20.64 17.80
N HIS A 219 -13.03 20.85 16.85
CA HIS A 219 -13.37 21.47 15.57
C HIS A 219 -14.37 20.65 14.74
N ILE A 220 -14.29 19.32 14.78
CA ILE A 220 -15.27 18.46 14.11
C ILE A 220 -16.65 18.68 14.75
N LYS A 221 -16.75 18.69 16.08
CA LYS A 221 -18.02 18.93 16.79
C LYS A 221 -18.60 20.31 16.50
N GLU A 222 -17.76 21.33 16.37
CA GLU A 222 -18.20 22.68 15.97
C GLU A 222 -18.77 22.69 14.56
N LYS A 223 -18.05 22.12 13.58
CA LYS A 223 -18.52 22.02 12.20
C LYS A 223 -19.79 21.20 12.06
N GLU A 224 -19.95 20.13 12.84
CA GLU A 224 -21.18 19.34 12.86
C GLU A 224 -22.37 20.14 13.39
N LYS A 225 -22.15 20.97 14.43
CA LYS A 225 -23.20 21.88 14.94
C LYS A 225 -23.58 22.92 13.90
N GLU A 226 -22.62 23.51 13.20
CA GLU A 226 -22.87 24.49 12.12
C GLU A 226 -23.68 23.86 10.99
N LEU A 227 -23.26 22.67 10.51
CA LEU A 227 -23.98 21.92 9.47
C LEU A 227 -25.39 21.54 9.91
N ALA A 228 -25.60 21.15 11.17
CA ALA A 228 -26.93 20.86 11.70
C ALA A 228 -27.82 22.11 11.73
N LEU A 229 -27.24 23.28 11.99
CA LEU A 229 -27.96 24.55 12.05
C LEU A 229 -28.31 25.05 10.64
N GLU A 230 -27.42 24.88 9.67
CA GLU A 230 -27.68 25.15 8.25
C GLU A 230 -28.77 24.23 7.69
N LYS A 231 -28.72 22.93 7.96
CA LYS A 231 -29.77 21.98 7.55
C LYS A 231 -31.15 22.39 8.10
N LYS A 232 -31.23 22.78 9.38
CA LYS A 232 -32.47 23.29 9.98
C LYS A 232 -32.95 24.58 9.33
N LYS A 233 -32.05 25.48 8.91
CA LYS A 233 -32.42 26.71 8.17
C LYS A 233 -32.95 26.38 6.78
N GLN A 234 -32.30 25.47 6.06
CA GLN A 234 -32.73 25.01 4.74
C GLN A 234 -34.10 24.32 4.80
N GLU A 235 -34.33 23.44 5.79
CA GLU A 235 -35.64 22.80 5.99
C GLU A 235 -36.76 23.82 6.28
N LYS A 236 -36.48 24.86 7.09
CA LYS A 236 -37.45 25.94 7.34
C LYS A 236 -37.75 26.75 6.08
N GLN A 237 -36.71 27.07 5.29
CA GLN A 237 -36.89 27.78 4.02
C GLN A 237 -37.69 26.95 3.01
N LEU A 238 -37.43 25.63 2.93
CA LEU A 238 -38.17 24.72 2.07
C LEU A 238 -39.64 24.58 2.49
N LYS A 239 -39.91 24.49 3.80
CA LYS A 239 -41.28 24.44 4.31
C LYS A 239 -42.04 25.74 4.02
N ASN A 240 -41.40 26.89 4.17
CA ASN A 240 -42.01 28.18 3.88
C ASN A 240 -42.27 28.36 2.37
N SER A 241 -41.33 27.99 1.50
CA SER A 241 -41.53 28.08 0.04
C SER A 241 -42.59 27.11 -0.47
N LEU A 242 -42.71 25.92 0.14
CA LEU A 242 -43.79 24.98 -0.12
C LEU A 242 -45.15 25.57 0.29
N LEU A 243 -45.25 26.15 1.49
CA LEU A 243 -46.48 26.82 1.96
C LEU A 243 -46.92 27.96 1.04
N ASP A 244 -45.99 28.79 0.58
CA ASP A 244 -46.27 29.88 -0.37
C ASP A 244 -46.75 29.34 -1.72
N SER A 245 -46.14 28.26 -2.21
CA SER A 245 -46.54 27.59 -3.46
C SER A 245 -47.94 26.95 -3.35
N PHE A 246 -48.26 26.32 -2.22
CA PHE A 246 -49.60 25.80 -1.94
C PHE A 246 -50.64 26.92 -1.84
N GLY A 247 -50.29 28.06 -1.25
CA GLY A 247 -51.14 29.26 -1.20
C GLY A 247 -51.47 29.81 -2.58
N GLN A 248 -50.48 29.85 -3.49
CA GLN A 248 -50.67 30.27 -4.88
C GLN A 248 -51.59 29.31 -5.65
N LEU A 249 -51.44 27.98 -5.46
CA LEU A 249 -52.32 26.97 -6.05
C LEU A 249 -53.77 27.10 -5.55
N PHE A 250 -53.97 27.37 -4.26
CA PHE A 250 -55.32 27.59 -3.72
C PHE A 250 -55.99 28.83 -4.31
N ASN A 251 -55.24 29.92 -4.51
CA ASN A 251 -55.76 31.14 -5.14
C ASN A 251 -56.08 30.95 -6.63
N LEU A 252 -55.28 30.16 -7.35
CA LEU A 252 -55.56 29.74 -8.73
C LEU A 252 -56.82 28.85 -8.83
N SER A 253 -57.06 27.98 -7.85
CA SER A 253 -58.27 27.14 -7.82
C SER A 253 -59.55 27.97 -7.54
N LYS A 254 -59.45 29.03 -6.71
CA LYS A 254 -60.56 29.96 -6.44
C LYS A 254 -60.87 30.84 -7.66
N SER A 255 -59.85 31.33 -8.37
CA SER A 255 -60.06 32.13 -9.59
C SER A 255 -60.61 31.30 -10.75
N ALA A 256 -60.25 30.02 -10.87
CA ALA A 256 -60.85 29.10 -11.84
C ALA A 256 -62.36 28.87 -11.58
N LYS A 257 -62.78 28.70 -10.33
CA LYS A 257 -64.21 28.54 -9.96
C LYS A 257 -65.04 29.81 -10.20
N LEU A 258 -64.45 31.00 -10.11
CA LEU A 258 -65.09 32.28 -10.43
C LEU A 258 -65.29 32.48 -11.94
N ASN A 259 -64.37 32.01 -12.78
CA ASN A 259 -64.49 32.12 -14.24
C ASN A 259 -65.52 31.16 -14.85
N THR A 260 -65.74 29.97 -14.27
CA THR A 260 -66.78 29.04 -14.73
C THR A 260 -68.21 29.53 -14.46
N LYS A 261 -68.42 30.43 -13.48
CA LYS A 261 -69.74 31.07 -13.26
C LYS A 261 -70.03 32.18 -14.27
N LYS A 262 -69.02 32.88 -14.78
CA LYS A 262 -69.20 33.95 -15.79
C LYS A 262 -69.45 33.42 -17.21
N THR A 263 -68.92 32.25 -17.57
CA THR A 263 -69.13 31.66 -18.91
C THR A 263 -70.49 31.00 -19.11
N LYS A 264 -71.19 30.60 -18.04
CA LYS A 264 -72.58 30.10 -18.14
C LYS A 264 -73.63 31.21 -18.37
N ILE A 265 -73.32 32.47 -18.10
CA ILE A 265 -74.28 33.59 -18.27
C ILE A 265 -74.23 34.19 -19.69
N LYS A 266 -73.11 34.04 -20.43
CA LYS A 266 -72.96 34.61 -21.79
C LYS A 266 -73.45 33.73 -22.95
N LYS A 267 -73.74 32.44 -22.73
CA LYS A 267 -74.20 31.51 -23.81
C LYS A 267 -75.72 31.46 -24.05
N LYS A 268 -76.53 32.33 -23.42
CA LYS A 268 -78.00 32.34 -23.57
C LYS A 268 -78.57 33.53 -24.37
N LYS A 269 -77.74 34.33 -25.07
CA LYS A 269 -78.19 35.60 -25.69
C LYS A 269 -77.95 35.82 -27.18
N ASN A 270 -77.32 34.90 -27.92
CA ASN A 270 -77.14 35.07 -29.37
C ASN A 270 -77.82 33.92 -30.13
N ASN A 271 -79.12 34.04 -30.38
CA ASN A 271 -79.82 33.21 -31.35
C ASN A 271 -81.05 33.95 -31.91
N THR A 272 -80.82 34.83 -32.89
CA THR A 272 -81.76 35.54 -33.82
C THR A 272 -80.90 36.65 -34.47
N ASN A 273 -80.77 36.88 -35.76
CA ASN A 273 -81.64 36.75 -36.94
C ASN A 273 -80.75 36.57 -38.19
N GLN A 274 -81.07 35.58 -39.05
CA GLN A 274 -81.70 35.70 -40.40
C GLN A 274 -80.66 35.90 -41.53
N PHE A 275 -80.59 34.99 -42.52
CA PHE A 275 -81.44 34.95 -43.73
C PHE A 275 -81.40 36.33 -44.44
N SER A 276 -81.08 36.51 -45.73
CA SER A 276 -80.89 35.63 -46.89
C SER A 276 -80.96 36.55 -48.14
N PHE A 277 -80.66 36.01 -49.33
CA PHE A 277 -81.01 36.57 -50.67
C PHE A 277 -80.26 37.85 -51.08
N ASP A 278 -79.97 38.13 -52.35
CA ASP A 278 -79.80 37.38 -53.60
C ASP A 278 -79.14 38.38 -54.57
N LEU A 279 -78.48 37.87 -55.60
CA LEU A 279 -78.04 38.64 -56.75
C LEU A 279 -79.22 38.86 -57.71
N ASP A 280 -79.37 40.11 -58.16
CA ASP A 280 -79.08 40.50 -59.55
C ASP A 280 -78.32 41.84 -59.53
#